data_AF-A0A3B8MKM2-F1
#
_entry.id   AF-A0A3B8MKM2-F1
#
_cell.length_a   1.000
_cell.length_b   1.000
_cell.length_c   1.000
_cell.angle_alpha   90.00
_cell.angle_beta   90.00
_cell.angle_gamma   90.00
#
_symmetry.space_group_name_H-M   'P 1'
#
loop_
_entity.id
_entity.type
_entity.pdbx_description
1 polymer ?
#
loop_
_entity_poly.entity_id
_entity_poly.type
_entity_poly.pdbx_seq_one_letter_code
_entity_poly.pdbx_strand_id
1 'polypeptide(L)' 'MGESIGPNLAESWEYQDEGRVAVFKLRQGVKWSDGHPFTADDVYFF' A
#
# COMPACT_ATOMS: atom_id res chain seq x y z
N MET A 1 2.03 22.26 9.10
CA MET A 1 1.35 21.86 7.85
C MET A 1 2.05 20.63 7.36
N GLY A 2 1.51 19.45 7.64
CA GLY A 2 1.92 18.20 7.00
C GLY A 2 0.69 17.69 6.28
N GLU A 3 0.79 17.44 4.98
CA GLU A 3 -0.28 16.77 4.26
C GLU A 3 -0.59 15.46 4.98
N SER A 4 -1.85 15.30 5.40
CA SER A 4 -2.33 14.03 5.91
C SER A 4 -2.26 13.03 4.76
N ILE A 5 -1.26 12.15 4.78
CA ILE A 5 -1.22 10.98 3.90
C ILE A 5 -2.50 10.20 4.21
N GLY A 6 -3.39 10.11 3.23
CA GLY A 6 -4.65 9.39 3.31
C GLY A 6 -4.59 8.07 2.54
N PRO A 7 -5.49 7.13 2.85
CA PRO A 7 -5.53 5.83 2.16
C PRO A 7 -5.83 6.01 0.66
N ASN A 8 -4.97 5.47 -0.18
CA ASN A 8 -5.14 5.41 -1.64
C ASN A 8 -5.12 3.93 -2.09
N LEU A 9 -3.95 3.45 -2.53
CA LEU A 9 -3.73 2.04 -2.87
C LEU A 9 -3.57 1.15 -1.63
N ALA A 10 -2.99 1.69 -0.56
CA ALA A 10 -3.06 1.10 0.77
C ALA A 10 -4.31 1.63 1.50
N GLU A 11 -5.10 0.73 2.07
CA GLU A 11 -6.26 1.06 2.92
C GLU A 11 -5.86 1.36 4.37
N SER A 12 -4.75 0.80 4.83
CA SER A 12 -4.17 1.08 6.15
C SER A 12 -2.67 0.76 6.16
N TRP A 13 -1.97 1.28 7.16
CA TRP A 13 -0.60 0.91 7.49
C TRP A 13 -0.39 0.90 8.99
N GLU A 14 0.57 0.09 9.44
CA GLU A 14 1.01 0.02 10.82
C GLU A 14 2.53 -0.05 10.91
N TYR A 15 3.06 0.45 12.02
CA TYR A 15 4.48 0.38 12.34
C TYR A 15 4.71 -0.64 13.45
N GLN A 16 5.69 -1.50 13.26
CA GLN A 16 6.12 -2.53 14.20
C GLN A 16 7.62 -2.36 14.49
N ASP A 17 8.11 -3.10 15.48
CA ASP A 17 9.54 -3.15 15.83
C ASP A 17 10.15 -1.75 16.06
N GLU A 18 9.48 -0.94 16.90
CA GLU A 18 9.87 0.44 17.20
C GLU A 18 9.99 1.33 15.94
N GLY A 19 9.19 1.02 14.91
CA GLY A 19 9.18 1.76 13.64
C GLY A 19 10.16 1.24 12.60
N ARG A 20 10.89 0.15 12.87
CA ARG A 20 11.80 -0.47 11.90
C ARG A 20 11.07 -1.27 10.82
N VAL A 21 9.82 -1.66 11.08
CA VAL A 21 8.98 -2.38 10.13
C VAL A 21 7.71 -1.58 9.87
N ALA A 22 7.39 -1.35 8.60
CA ALA A 22 6.13 -0.76 8.17
C ALA A 22 5.34 -1.80 7.36
N VAL A 23 4.12 -2.12 7.81
CA VAL A 23 3.22 -3.07 7.15
C VAL A 23 2.10 -2.30 6.51
N PHE A 24 1.96 -2.44 5.19
CA PHE A 24 0.91 -1.79 4.40
C PHE A 24 -0.13 -2.81 3.97
N LYS A 25 -1.41 -2.52 4.21
CA LYS A 25 -2.52 -3.33 3.72
C LYS A 25 -3.04 -2.73 2.42
N LEU A 26 -2.86 -3.45 1.32
CA LEU A 26 -3.33 -3.03 0.00
C LEU A 26 -4.83 -3.25 -0.16
N ARG A 27 -5.51 -2.30 -0.81
CA ARG A 27 -6.91 -2.39 -1.16
C ARG A 27 -7.15 -3.58 -2.10
N GLN A 28 -8.12 -4.41 -1.76
CA GLN A 28 -8.43 -5.61 -2.54
C GLN A 28 -9.23 -5.29 -3.82
N GLY A 29 -9.00 -6.09 -4.86
CA GLY A 29 -9.74 -5.98 -6.13
C GLY A 29 -9.33 -4.83 -7.04
N VAL A 30 -8.28 -4.07 -6.68
CA VAL A 30 -7.70 -3.04 -7.55
C VAL A 30 -7.08 -3.71 -8.78
N LYS A 31 -7.24 -3.06 -9.93
CA LYS A 31 -6.67 -3.48 -11.21
C LYS A 31 -5.96 -2.32 -11.87
N TRP A 32 -4.90 -2.63 -12.59
CA TRP A 32 -4.29 -1.72 -13.55
C TRP A 32 -5.27 -1.41 -14.69
N SER A 33 -5.00 -0.34 -15.45
CA SER A 33 -5.90 0.12 -16.52
C SER A 33 -6.08 -0.90 -17.65
N ASP A 34 -5.18 -1.88 -17.79
CA ASP A 34 -5.25 -2.99 -18.73
C ASP A 34 -6.01 -4.22 -18.18
N GLY A 35 -6.44 -4.17 -16.91
CA GLY A 35 -7.21 -5.21 -16.25
C GLY A 35 -6.39 -6.18 -15.39
N HIS A 36 -5.05 -6.11 -15.38
CA HIS A 36 -4.24 -6.96 -14.50
C HIS A 36 -4.49 -6.63 -13.02
N PRO A 37 -4.52 -7.64 -12.13
CA PRO A 37 -4.70 -7.40 -10.70
C PRO A 37 -3.49 -6.67 -10.12
N PHE A 38 -3.74 -5.68 -9.27
CA PHE A 38 -2.69 -4.99 -8.51
C PHE A 38 -2.46 -5.69 -7.17
N THR A 39 -1.21 -6.03 -6.88
CA THR A 39 -0.80 -6.86 -5.75
C THR A 39 0.48 -6.36 -5.09
N ALA A 40 0.92 -7.02 -4.01
CA ALA A 40 2.18 -6.69 -3.35
C ALA A 40 3.41 -6.98 -4.25
N ASP A 41 3.30 -7.89 -5.22
CA ASP A 41 4.39 -8.21 -6.15
C ASP A 41 4.77 -7.01 -7.02
N ASP A 42 3.77 -6.22 -7.43
CA ASP A 42 3.98 -4.99 -8.20
C ASP A 42 4.75 -3.93 -7.40
N VAL A 43 4.52 -3.87 -6.08
CA VAL A 43 5.20 -2.95 -5.18
C VAL A 43 6.63 -3.43 -4.89
N TYR A 44 6.83 -4.74 -4.72
CA TYR A 44 8.14 -5.32 -4.48
C TYR A 44 9.10 -5.13 -5.67
N PHE A 45 8.55 -5.10 -6.89
CA PHE A 45 9.35 -4.97 -8.11
C PHE A 45 9.91 -3.56 -8.36
N PHE A 46 9.30 -2.52 -7.82
CA PHE A 46 9.60 -1.10 -8.12
C PHE A 46 10.59 -0.49 -7.13
#